data_AF-A0A844H0I4-F1
#
_entry.id   AF-A0A844H0I4-F1
#
_cell.length_a   1.000
_cell.length_b   1.000
_cell.length_c   1.000
_cell.angle_alpha   90.00
_cell.angle_beta   90.00
_cell.angle_gamma   90.00
#
_symmetry.space_group_name_H-M   'P 1'
#
loop_
_entity.id
_entity.type
_entity.pdbx_description
1 polymer ?
#
loop_
_entity_poly.entity_id
_entity_poly.type
_entity_poly.pdbx_seq_one_letter_code
_entity_poly.pdbx_strand_id
1 'polypeptide(L)' 'MSDGLEKAFLGEMLKYAGPQPMQGAFGGGIGEEQFSSMMTETYADALAKRLDLGLAGRIGGAA' A
#
# COMPACT_ATOMS: atom_id res chain seq x y z
N MET A 1 -5.54 -13.40 -9.97
CA MET A 1 -4.40 -12.60 -10.46
C MET A 1 -4.53 -11.11 -10.15
N SER A 2 -5.75 -10.56 -10.01
CA SER A 2 -6.05 -9.86 -8.74
C SER A 2 -5.88 -10.84 -7.57
N ASP A 3 -5.39 -10.49 -6.39
CA ASP A 3 -5.19 -9.18 -5.77
C ASP A 3 -3.86 -8.47 -6.10
N GLY A 4 -2.98 -9.04 -6.94
CA GLY A 4 -1.61 -8.53 -7.15
C GLY A 4 -1.52 -7.14 -7.80
N LEU A 5 -2.38 -6.84 -8.77
CA LEU A 5 -2.47 -5.52 -9.41
C LEU A 5 -3.05 -4.48 -8.44
N GLU A 6 -4.09 -4.86 -7.70
CA GLU A 6 -4.74 -4.05 -6.67
C GLU A 6 -3.78 -3.75 -5.51
N LYS A 7 -2.99 -4.73 -5.06
CA LYS A 7 -1.92 -4.57 -4.06
C LYS A 7 -0.84 -3.62 -4.55
N ALA A 8 -0.35 -3.77 -5.79
CA ALA A 8 0.67 -2.87 -6.34
C ALA A 8 0.15 -1.42 -6.41
N PHE A 9 -1.08 -1.23 -6.91
CA PHE A 9 -1.74 0.07 -6.96
C PHE A 9 -1.93 0.68 -5.56
N LEU A 10 -2.49 -0.09 -4.62
CA LEU A 10 -2.69 0.34 -3.23
C LEU A 10 -1.36 0.66 -2.54
N GLY A 11 -0.29 -0.09 -2.82
CA GLY A 11 1.06 0.18 -2.32
C GLY A 11 1.57 1.55 -2.74
N GLU A 12 1.43 1.92 -4.02
CA GLU A 12 1.78 3.27 -4.49
C GLU A 12 0.88 4.36 -3.88
N MET A 13 -0.43 4.14 -3.78
CA MET A 13 -1.34 5.12 -3.19
C MET A 13 -1.06 5.35 -1.70
N LEU A 14 -0.73 4.29 -0.94
CA LEU A 14 -0.43 4.39 0.48
C LEU A 14 0.89 5.11 0.80
N LYS A 15 1.83 5.22 -0.14
CA LYS A 15 3.01 6.10 0.05
C LYS A 15 2.63 7.57 0.25
N TYR A 16 1.50 8.00 -0.30
CA TYR A 16 1.02 9.39 -0.23
C TYR A 16 -0.18 9.57 0.71
N ALA A 17 -1.06 8.57 0.81
CA ALA A 17 -2.29 8.63 1.59
C ALA A 17 -2.30 7.75 2.86
N GLY A 18 -1.30 6.89 3.03
CA GLY A 18 -1.14 6.01 4.18
C GLY A 18 -0.36 6.66 5.34
N PRO A 19 -0.34 6.00 6.52
CA PRO A 19 0.39 6.48 7.69
C PRO A 19 1.87 6.73 7.36
N GLN A 20 2.36 7.93 7.69
CA GLN A 20 3.76 8.32 7.49
C GLN A 20 4.54 8.20 8.82
N PRO A 21 5.86 7.97 8.77
CA PRO A 21 6.71 7.98 9.96
C PRO A 21 6.56 9.27 10.76
N MET A 22 6.41 9.16 12.09
CA MET A 22 6.24 10.35 12.91
C MET A 22 7.56 11.08 13.11
N GLN A 23 7.59 12.40 12.87
CA GLN A 23 8.80 13.20 12.95
C GLN A 23 9.04 13.80 14.34
N GLY A 24 10.30 14.08 14.65
CA GLY A 24 10.71 14.78 15.87
C GLY A 24 10.88 13.88 17.10
N ALA A 25 10.94 14.49 18.28
CA ALA A 25 11.38 13.85 19.53
C ALA A 25 10.48 12.71 20.06
N PHE A 26 9.30 12.50 19.47
CA PHE A 26 8.36 11.43 19.82
C PHE A 26 8.24 10.35 18.73
N GLY A 27 8.95 10.49 17.61
CA GLY A 27 9.01 9.49 16.55
C GLY A 27 9.96 8.33 16.87
N GLY A 28 9.82 7.21 16.15
CA GLY A 28 10.74 6.07 16.22
C GLY A 28 12.04 6.26 15.42
N GLY A 29 12.20 7.42 14.75
CA GLY A 29 13.41 7.83 14.06
C GLY A 29 13.85 6.87 12.94
N ILE A 30 15.16 6.71 12.77
CA ILE A 30 15.75 5.86 11.72
C ILE A 30 15.16 4.43 11.75
N GLY A 31 14.85 3.88 12.93
CA GLY A 31 14.21 2.58 13.03
C GLY A 31 12.84 2.53 12.34
N GLU A 32 11.95 3.47 12.67
CA GLU A 32 10.61 3.58 12.06
C GLU A 32 10.69 3.83 10.55
N GLU A 33 11.59 4.70 10.10
CA GLU A 33 11.82 5.00 8.68
C GLU A 33 12.14 3.72 7.88
N GLN A 34 13.04 2.87 8.37
CA GLN A 34 13.42 1.62 7.67
C GLN A 34 12.29 0.59 7.58
N PHE A 35 11.32 0.60 8.51
CA PHE A 35 10.18 -0.34 8.49
C PHE A 35 8.91 0.22 7.83
N SER A 36 8.89 1.52 7.50
CA SER A 36 7.72 2.21 6.92
C SER A 36 7.23 1.61 5.60
N SER A 37 8.14 1.16 4.73
CA SER A 37 7.84 0.48 3.47
C SER A 37 7.18 -0.88 3.71
N MET A 38 7.72 -1.69 4.62
CA MET A 38 7.17 -3.00 4.98
C MET A 38 5.75 -2.89 5.55
N MET A 39 5.49 -1.86 6.36
CA MET A 39 4.16 -1.56 6.88
C MET A 39 3.21 -1.16 5.73
N THR A 40 3.68 -0.32 4.79
CA THR A 40 2.93 0.07 3.59
C THR A 40 2.53 -1.13 2.73
N GLU A 41 3.47 -2.04 2.46
CA GLU A 41 3.22 -3.30 1.72
C GLU A 41 2.22 -4.22 2.44
N THR A 42 2.30 -4.28 3.77
CA THR A 42 1.40 -5.09 4.60
C THR A 42 -0.02 -4.53 4.59
N TYR A 43 -0.20 -3.20 4.66
CA TYR A 43 -1.50 -2.56 4.49
C TYR A 43 -2.05 -2.76 3.08
N ALA A 44 -1.23 -2.60 2.04
CA ALA A 44 -1.66 -2.81 0.65
C ALA A 44 -2.18 -4.25 0.42
N ASP A 45 -1.47 -5.25 0.96
CA ASP A 45 -1.87 -6.66 0.92
C ASP A 45 -3.19 -6.91 1.68
N ALA A 46 -3.30 -6.38 2.89
CA ALA A 46 -4.48 -6.54 3.75
C ALA A 46 -5.73 -5.81 3.24
N LEU A 47 -5.55 -4.75 2.43
CA LEU A 47 -6.62 -4.02 1.74
C LEU A 47 -7.01 -4.70 0.43
N ALA A 48 -6.06 -5.13 -0.40
CA ALA A 48 -6.36 -5.82 -1.66
C ALA A 48 -7.15 -7.13 -1.46
N LYS A 49 -6.91 -7.82 -0.33
CA LYS A 49 -7.69 -8.99 0.11
C LYS A 49 -9.12 -8.70 0.56
N ARG A 50 -9.49 -7.44 0.76
CA ARG A 50 -10.80 -7.00 1.29
C ARG A 50 -11.57 -6.07 0.36
N LEU A 51 -10.90 -5.44 -0.60
CA LEU A 51 -11.46 -4.45 -1.52
C LEU A 51 -11.33 -4.96 -2.95
N ASP A 52 -12.45 -5.06 -3.65
CA ASP A 52 -12.44 -5.18 -5.11
C ASP A 52 -12.49 -3.78 -5.73
N LEU A 53 -11.36 -3.38 -6.34
CA LEU A 53 -11.24 -2.11 -7.08
C LEU A 53 -11.56 -2.28 -8.58
N GLY A 54 -11.75 -3.52 -9.05
CA GLY A 54 -11.99 -3.85 -10.44
C GLY A 54 -10.84 -3.46 -11.39
N LEU A 55 -9.60 -3.30 -10.90
CA LEU A 55 -8.49 -2.78 -11.72
C LEU A 55 -8.13 -3.75 -12.84
N ALA A 56 -8.14 -5.06 -12.58
CA ALA A 56 -7.92 -6.05 -13.62
C ALA A 56 -8.90 -5.89 -14.81
N GLY A 57 -10.19 -5.64 -14.54
CA GLY A 57 -11.20 -5.42 -15.60
C GLY A 57 -11.15 -4.02 -16.24
N ARG A 58 -10.70 -3.00 -15.50
CA ARG A 58 -10.61 -1.61 -16.00
C ARG A 58 -9.33 -1.31 -16.79
N ILE A 59 -8.23 -1.99 -16.45
CA ILE A 59 -6.91 -1.77 -17.05
C ILE A 59 -6.56 -2.88 -18.06
N GLY A 60 -7.04 -4.11 -17.85
CA GLY A 60 -6.73 -5.24 -18.74
C GLY A 60 -7.35 -5.17 -20.13
N GLY A 61 -8.40 -4.37 -20.32
CA GLY A 61 -9.22 -4.37 -21.53
C GLY A 61 -10.08 -5.63 -21.66
N ALA A 62 -11.06 -5.59 -22.56
CA ALA A 62 -11.81 -6.79 -22.92
C ALA A 62 -10.90 -7.74 -23.70
N ALA A 63 -10.89 -9.02 -23.30
CA ALA A 63 -10.49 -10.15 -24.13
C ALA A 63 -11.74 -10.74 -24.81
#